data_AF-A0A7K4B200-F1
#
_entry.id   AF-A0A7K4B200-F1
#
_cell.length_a   1.000
_cell.length_b   1.000
_cell.length_c   1.000
_cell.angle_alpha   90.00
_cell.angle_beta   90.00
_cell.angle_gamma   90.00
#
_symmetry.space_group_name_H-M   'P 1'
#
loop_
_entity.id
_entity.type
_entity.pdbx_description
1 polymer ?
#
loop_
_entity_poly.entity_id
_entity_poly.type
_entity_poly.pdbx_seq_one_letter_code
_entity_poly.pdbx_strand_id
1 'polypeptide(L)'
;MKPYIRPDRPVRPCISRTERAQLAMAFEVCAWCKPGNIDRCHDYPDTRLEHFLASVIFCRPAFEKAELRQGTVGTLIKEATILTSRHKGGNTHFGAFMLLIPLIMGDTIKEAAEIVRQTTLKDALDFYDAFAHTAVRVREEDELDINDPKAKEELQRRNMTFYDVMDYSS
;
A
#
# COMPACT_ATOMS: atom_id res chain seq x y z
N MET A 1 51.50 -28.12 1.88
CA MET A 1 50.03 -28.05 1.99
C MET A 1 49.56 -27.03 0.95
N LYS A 2 48.79 -27.42 -0.08
CA LYS A 2 48.25 -26.44 -1.04
C LYS A 2 47.14 -25.64 -0.35
N PRO A 3 47.09 -24.30 -0.50
CA PRO A 3 46.02 -23.50 0.09
C PRO A 3 44.67 -23.93 -0.50
N TYR A 4 43.70 -24.15 0.38
CA TYR A 4 42.32 -24.41 0.01
C TYR A 4 41.72 -23.11 -0.54
N ILE A 5 41.61 -23.01 -1.86
CA ILE A 5 40.92 -21.91 -2.54
C ILE A 5 39.42 -22.21 -2.42
N ARG A 6 38.70 -21.39 -1.63
CA ARG A 6 37.23 -21.50 -1.58
C ARG A 6 36.68 -21.24 -2.99
N PRO A 7 35.78 -22.08 -3.52
CA PRO A 7 35.12 -21.78 -4.78
C PRO A 7 34.39 -20.44 -4.66
N ASP A 8 34.43 -19.65 -5.74
CA ASP A 8 33.76 -18.36 -5.82
C ASP A 8 32.27 -18.57 -5.52
N ARG A 9 31.75 -17.93 -4.46
CA ARG A 9 30.35 -18.09 -4.10
C ARG A 9 29.50 -17.47 -5.19
N PRO A 10 28.45 -18.13 -5.70
CA PRO A 10 27.55 -17.51 -6.64
C PRO A 10 26.99 -16.22 -6.02
N VAL A 11 27.06 -15.12 -6.77
CA VAL A 11 26.51 -13.82 -6.37
C VAL A 11 25.02 -14.02 -6.10
N ARG A 12 24.58 -13.75 -4.88
CA ARG A 12 23.15 -13.86 -4.55
C ARG A 12 22.39 -12.76 -5.31
N PRO A 13 21.24 -13.07 -5.93
CA PRO A 13 20.39 -12.04 -6.51
C PRO A 13 20.02 -10.99 -5.46
N CYS A 14 19.97 -9.72 -5.87
CA CYS A 14 19.51 -8.65 -4.99
C CYS A 14 17.98 -8.74 -4.79
N ILE A 15 17.53 -8.47 -3.57
CA ILE A 15 16.09 -8.35 -3.27
C ILE A 15 15.61 -6.98 -3.77
N SER A 16 14.61 -6.97 -4.64
CA SER A 16 14.04 -5.75 -5.24
C SER A 16 13.23 -4.93 -4.21
N ARG A 17 12.87 -3.68 -4.55
CA ARG A 17 12.00 -2.87 -3.68
C ARG A 17 10.61 -3.48 -3.56
N THR A 18 10.09 -4.04 -4.65
CA THR A 18 8.85 -4.84 -4.64
C THR A 18 8.92 -5.98 -3.64
N GLU A 19 9.97 -6.79 -3.69
CA GLU A 19 10.12 -7.95 -2.80
C GLU A 19 10.30 -7.51 -1.33
N ARG A 20 11.04 -6.43 -1.06
CA ARG A 20 11.16 -5.86 0.29
C ARG A 20 9.81 -5.39 0.83
N ALA A 21 9.00 -4.73 0.01
CA ALA A 21 7.67 -4.28 0.41
C ALA A 21 6.72 -5.45 0.70
N GLN A 22 6.73 -6.49 -0.13
CA GLN A 22 5.95 -7.71 0.11
C GLN A 22 6.40 -8.44 1.39
N LEU A 23 7.71 -8.53 1.64
CA LEU A 23 8.24 -9.08 2.88
C LEU A 23 7.83 -8.25 4.11
N ALA A 24 7.86 -6.92 4.00
CA ALA A 24 7.40 -6.04 5.07
C ALA A 24 5.92 -6.29 5.40
N MET A 25 5.04 -6.39 4.39
CA MET A 25 3.63 -6.73 4.57
C MET A 25 3.44 -8.12 5.20
N ALA A 26 4.19 -9.13 4.73
CA ALA A 26 4.10 -10.48 5.29
C ALA A 26 4.53 -10.52 6.77
N PHE A 27 5.61 -9.84 7.13
CA PHE A 27 6.07 -9.76 8.52
C PHE A 27 5.11 -8.96 9.40
N GLU A 28 4.48 -7.92 8.85
CA GLU A 28 3.50 -7.10 9.55
C GLU A 28 2.31 -7.93 10.01
N VAL A 29 1.73 -8.79 9.16
CA VAL A 29 0.58 -9.62 9.54
C VAL A 29 0.98 -10.89 10.32
N CYS A 30 2.20 -11.39 10.13
CA CYS A 30 2.72 -12.53 10.88
C CYS A 30 3.23 -12.16 12.29
N ALA A 31 3.21 -10.87 12.64
CA ALA A 31 3.59 -10.40 13.96
C ALA A 31 2.67 -11.00 15.04
N TRP A 32 3.21 -11.19 16.24
CA TRP A 32 2.45 -11.67 17.38
C TRP A 32 1.71 -10.51 18.06
N CYS A 33 0.40 -10.64 18.24
CA CYS A 33 -0.47 -9.69 18.94
C CYS A 33 -0.40 -8.24 18.41
N LYS A 34 -1.25 -7.92 17.44
CA LYS A 34 -1.53 -6.58 16.93
C LYS A 34 -2.84 -6.08 17.54
N PRO A 35 -2.80 -5.10 18.46
CA PRO A 35 -4.01 -4.56 19.05
C PRO A 35 -4.98 -4.03 17.97
N GLY A 36 -6.21 -4.55 17.96
CA GLY A 36 -7.28 -4.07 17.09
C GLY A 36 -7.17 -4.44 15.61
N ASN A 37 -6.23 -5.29 15.20
CA ASN A 37 -6.06 -5.70 13.80
C ASN A 37 -5.90 -7.24 13.67
N ILE A 38 -5.97 -7.75 12.44
CA ILE A 38 -5.71 -9.16 12.13
C ILE A 38 -4.25 -9.48 12.38
N ASP A 39 -3.99 -10.59 13.07
CA ASP A 39 -2.67 -11.14 13.31
C ASP A 39 -2.72 -12.67 13.34
N ARG A 40 -1.59 -13.32 13.68
CA ARG A 40 -1.50 -14.78 13.73
C ARG A 40 -2.48 -15.46 14.72
N CYS A 41 -2.94 -14.74 15.72
CA CYS A 41 -3.76 -15.20 16.83
C CYS A 41 -5.19 -14.63 16.79
N HIS A 42 -5.47 -13.69 15.89
CA HIS A 42 -6.74 -12.97 15.86
C HIS A 42 -7.27 -12.81 14.44
N ASP A 43 -8.34 -13.56 14.15
CA ASP A 43 -9.16 -13.43 12.94
C ASP A 43 -10.46 -12.67 13.27
N TYR A 44 -11.02 -11.99 12.27
CA TYR A 44 -12.41 -11.52 12.27
C TYR A 44 -13.30 -12.54 11.50
N PRO A 45 -14.63 -12.53 11.69
CA PRO A 45 -15.52 -13.48 10.99
C PRO A 45 -15.35 -13.48 9.46
N ASP A 46 -15.17 -12.29 8.89
CA ASP A 46 -15.11 -12.07 7.44
C ASP A 46 -13.69 -11.90 6.90
N THR A 47 -12.72 -11.57 7.77
CA THR A 47 -11.33 -11.26 7.40
C THR A 47 -10.36 -12.09 8.23
N ARG A 48 -9.40 -12.76 7.58
CA ARG A 48 -8.49 -13.73 8.20
C ARG A 48 -7.06 -13.50 7.74
N LEU A 49 -6.11 -14.09 8.44
CA LEU A 49 -4.68 -14.08 8.07
C LEU A 49 -4.45 -14.46 6.60
N GLU A 50 -5.15 -15.47 6.07
CA GLU A 50 -4.95 -15.93 4.69
C GLU A 50 -5.35 -14.88 3.66
N HIS A 51 -6.32 -14.02 3.97
CA HIS A 51 -6.69 -12.90 3.10
C HIS A 51 -5.56 -11.88 3.02
N PHE A 52 -4.89 -11.59 4.13
CA PHE A 52 -3.71 -10.73 4.14
C PHE A 52 -2.55 -11.35 3.35
N LEU A 53 -2.26 -12.64 3.56
CA LEU A 53 -1.21 -13.34 2.78
C LEU A 53 -1.53 -13.38 1.28
N ALA A 54 -2.79 -13.56 0.90
CA ALA A 54 -3.22 -13.46 -0.50
C ALA A 54 -2.99 -12.05 -1.06
N SER A 55 -3.29 -11.01 -0.27
CA SER A 55 -3.05 -9.61 -0.62
C SER A 55 -1.57 -9.29 -0.85
N VAL A 56 -0.66 -9.85 -0.03
CA VAL A 56 0.79 -9.77 -0.26
C VAL A 56 1.17 -10.30 -1.64
N ILE A 57 0.58 -11.40 -2.09
CA ILE A 57 0.86 -11.98 -3.40
C ILE A 57 0.25 -11.14 -4.53
N PHE A 58 -1.00 -10.71 -4.37
CA PHE A 58 -1.77 -10.09 -5.43
C PHE A 58 -1.35 -8.65 -5.75
N CYS A 59 -0.75 -7.93 -4.80
CA CYS A 59 -0.30 -6.55 -5.04
C CYS A 59 0.96 -6.44 -5.93
N ARG A 60 1.65 -7.56 -6.21
CA ARG A 60 2.94 -7.59 -6.93
C ARG A 60 2.94 -6.78 -8.23
N PRO A 61 1.95 -6.91 -9.16
CA PRO A 61 1.97 -6.16 -10.41
C PRO A 61 1.97 -4.64 -10.21
N ALA A 62 1.24 -4.13 -9.21
CA ALA A 62 1.23 -2.71 -8.88
C ALA A 62 2.57 -2.25 -8.30
N PHE A 63 3.22 -3.09 -7.48
CA PHE A 63 4.55 -2.78 -6.92
C PHE A 63 5.65 -2.81 -7.98
N GLU A 64 5.60 -3.76 -8.92
CA GLU A 64 6.56 -3.80 -10.04
C GLU A 64 6.41 -2.56 -10.92
N LYS A 65 5.17 -2.12 -11.19
CA LYS A 65 4.91 -0.84 -11.87
C LYS A 65 5.42 0.35 -11.08
N ALA A 66 5.21 0.39 -9.77
CA ALA A 66 5.72 1.44 -8.89
C ALA A 66 7.26 1.50 -8.95
N GLU A 67 7.94 0.36 -8.92
CA GLU A 67 9.40 0.25 -8.96
C GLU A 67 9.96 0.74 -10.31
N LEU A 68 9.21 0.53 -11.39
CA LEU A 68 9.50 1.06 -12.73
C LEU A 68 8.98 2.48 -12.97
N ARG A 69 8.34 3.11 -11.97
CA ARG A 69 7.65 4.42 -12.06
C ARG A 69 6.63 4.49 -13.21
N GLN A 70 5.93 3.38 -13.46
CA GLN A 70 4.89 3.25 -14.47
C GLN A 70 3.50 3.51 -13.87
N GLY A 71 3.22 4.78 -13.58
CA GLY A 71 1.97 5.22 -12.98
C GLY A 71 2.20 6.36 -11.99
N THR A 72 1.10 6.91 -11.49
CA THR A 72 1.12 7.91 -10.41
C THR A 72 0.71 7.25 -9.08
N VAL A 73 0.99 7.91 -7.96
CA VAL A 73 0.71 7.38 -6.61
C VAL A 73 -0.73 6.92 -6.48
N GLY A 74 -1.70 7.77 -6.84
CA GLY A 74 -3.12 7.44 -6.72
C GLY A 74 -3.52 6.26 -7.62
N THR A 75 -3.05 6.25 -8.88
CA THR A 75 -3.36 5.15 -9.82
C THR A 75 -2.83 3.80 -9.34
N LEU A 76 -1.63 3.78 -8.76
CA LEU A 76 -1.00 2.55 -8.29
C LEU A 76 -1.64 2.06 -6.99
N ILE A 77 -2.04 2.98 -6.08
CA ILE A 77 -2.82 2.61 -4.88
C ILE A 77 -4.14 1.98 -5.30
N LYS A 78 -4.84 2.60 -6.25
CA LYS A 78 -6.08 2.06 -6.83
C LYS A 78 -5.89 0.69 -7.45
N GLU A 79 -4.85 0.51 -8.26
CA GLU A 79 -4.55 -0.78 -8.87
C GLU A 79 -4.25 -1.87 -7.82
N ALA A 80 -3.38 -1.59 -6.85
CA ALA A 80 -3.08 -2.53 -5.76
C ALA A 80 -4.34 -2.91 -4.98
N THR A 81 -5.22 -1.94 -4.74
CA THR A 81 -6.49 -2.12 -4.05
C THR A 81 -7.44 -3.04 -4.83
N ILE A 82 -7.60 -2.81 -6.14
CA ILE A 82 -8.44 -3.64 -7.01
C ILE A 82 -7.89 -5.07 -7.09
N LEU A 83 -6.58 -5.23 -7.29
CA LEU A 83 -5.93 -6.53 -7.40
C LEU A 83 -6.09 -7.39 -6.14
N THR A 84 -6.07 -6.76 -4.98
CA THR A 84 -6.16 -7.44 -3.68
C THR A 84 -7.61 -7.69 -3.25
N SER A 85 -8.58 -6.97 -3.82
CA SER A 85 -10.02 -7.15 -3.55
C SER A 85 -10.66 -8.39 -4.21
N ARG A 86 -9.87 -9.30 -4.77
CA ARG A 86 -10.39 -10.52 -5.44
C ARG A 86 -10.77 -11.66 -4.48
N HIS A 87 -10.58 -11.45 -3.18
CA HIS A 87 -10.98 -12.37 -2.12
C HIS A 87 -12.09 -11.76 -1.26
N LYS A 88 -12.86 -12.62 -0.58
CA LYS A 88 -13.97 -12.18 0.29
C LYS A 88 -13.55 -11.44 1.57
N GLY A 89 -12.25 -11.42 1.90
CA GLY A 89 -11.71 -10.77 3.10
C GLY A 89 -11.80 -9.24 3.18
N GLY A 90 -12.34 -8.57 2.16
CA GLY A 90 -12.44 -7.11 2.13
C GLY A 90 -11.08 -6.41 2.10
N ASN A 91 -11.00 -5.26 2.80
CA ASN A 91 -9.76 -4.49 2.90
C ASN A 91 -8.76 -5.15 3.85
N THR A 92 -7.55 -5.42 3.35
CA THR A 92 -6.46 -6.02 4.13
C THR A 92 -5.27 -5.06 4.29
N HIS A 93 -4.83 -4.41 3.21
CA HIS A 93 -3.56 -3.66 3.19
C HIS A 93 -3.66 -2.25 2.59
N PHE A 94 -4.85 -1.64 2.54
CA PHE A 94 -5.00 -0.31 1.92
C PHE A 94 -4.05 0.74 2.51
N GLY A 95 -3.98 0.83 3.85
CA GLY A 95 -3.03 1.74 4.53
C GLY A 95 -1.56 1.40 4.23
N ALA A 96 -1.24 0.12 4.03
CA ALA A 96 0.11 -0.27 3.62
C ALA A 96 0.43 0.21 2.20
N PHE A 97 -0.53 0.22 1.26
CA PHE A 97 -0.30 0.75 -0.09
C PHE A 97 -0.04 2.25 -0.09
N MET A 98 -0.74 3.01 0.75
CA MET A 98 -0.51 4.46 0.92
C MET A 98 0.94 4.77 1.31
N LEU A 99 1.52 3.93 2.19
CA LEU A 99 2.91 4.07 2.64
C LEU A 99 3.91 3.50 1.64
N LEU A 100 3.68 2.28 1.16
CA LEU A 100 4.67 1.51 0.41
C LEU A 100 4.82 1.98 -1.03
N ILE A 101 3.75 2.44 -1.70
CA ILE A 101 3.87 2.83 -3.11
C ILE A 101 4.84 4.01 -3.31
N PRO A 102 4.72 5.13 -2.56
CA PRO A 102 5.71 6.20 -2.65
C PRO A 102 7.13 5.74 -2.28
N LEU A 103 7.28 4.83 -1.31
CA LEU A 103 8.57 4.25 -0.90
C LEU A 103 9.16 3.25 -1.90
N ILE A 104 8.35 2.64 -2.77
CA ILE A 104 8.82 1.78 -3.86
C ILE A 104 9.17 2.64 -5.08
N MET A 105 8.41 3.72 -5.33
CA MET A 105 8.70 4.65 -6.42
C MET A 105 9.96 5.47 -6.12
N GLY A 106 10.09 5.97 -4.89
CA GLY A 106 11.32 6.50 -4.32
C GLY A 106 12.25 5.37 -3.89
N ASP A 107 13.55 5.61 -3.79
CA ASP A 107 14.48 4.66 -3.17
C ASP A 107 14.74 5.04 -1.70
N THR A 108 14.44 6.29 -1.34
CA THR A 108 14.63 6.82 0.01
C THR A 108 13.36 7.50 0.54
N ILE A 109 13.29 7.68 1.87
CA ILE A 109 12.20 8.42 2.52
C ILE A 109 12.09 9.84 1.96
N LYS A 110 13.23 10.49 1.68
CA LYS A 110 13.25 11.85 1.12
C LYS A 110 12.60 11.88 -0.27
N GLU A 111 12.99 10.96 -1.15
CA GLU A 111 12.41 10.86 -2.50
C GLU A 111 10.91 10.49 -2.46
N ALA A 112 10.51 9.58 -1.58
CA ALA A 112 9.11 9.25 -1.37
C ALA A 112 8.30 10.48 -0.97
N ALA A 113 8.82 11.29 -0.03
CA ALA A 113 8.16 12.52 0.40
C ALA A 113 8.08 13.56 -0.74
N GLU A 114 9.10 13.68 -1.58
CA GLU A 114 9.05 14.52 -2.78
C GLU A 114 7.99 14.05 -3.79
N ILE A 115 7.89 12.74 -4.02
CA ILE A 115 6.88 12.13 -4.89
C ILE A 115 5.47 12.43 -4.36
N VAL A 116 5.22 12.27 -3.06
CA VAL A 116 3.91 12.59 -2.47
C VAL A 116 3.58 14.07 -2.65
N ARG A 117 4.52 14.99 -2.38
CA ARG A 117 4.31 16.44 -2.56
C ARG A 117 4.00 16.86 -4.00
N GLN A 118 4.41 16.05 -4.98
CA GLN A 118 4.17 16.31 -6.40
C GLN A 118 2.88 15.65 -6.92
N THR A 119 2.12 14.99 -6.05
CA THR A 119 0.83 14.41 -6.43
C THR A 119 -0.16 15.48 -6.89
N THR A 120 -1.14 15.03 -7.66
CA THR A 120 -2.12 15.90 -8.31
C THR A 120 -3.52 15.67 -7.74
N LEU A 121 -4.48 16.52 -8.13
CA LEU A 121 -5.90 16.25 -7.88
C LEU A 121 -6.32 14.88 -8.43
N LYS A 122 -5.76 14.45 -9.56
CA LYS A 122 -6.07 13.12 -10.12
C LYS A 122 -5.63 12.00 -9.18
N ASP A 123 -4.48 12.14 -8.51
CA ASP A 123 -4.04 11.17 -7.52
C ASP A 123 -5.00 11.08 -6.34
N ALA A 124 -5.52 12.23 -5.88
CA ALA A 124 -6.54 12.25 -4.83
C ALA A 124 -7.84 11.56 -5.28
N LEU A 125 -8.31 11.85 -6.50
CA LEU A 125 -9.51 11.21 -7.04
C LEU A 125 -9.35 9.70 -7.20
N ASP A 126 -8.22 9.24 -7.74
CA ASP A 126 -7.94 7.80 -7.86
C ASP A 126 -7.81 7.13 -6.48
N PHE A 127 -7.25 7.82 -5.48
CA PHE A 127 -7.22 7.34 -4.10
C PHE A 127 -8.63 7.18 -3.50
N TYR A 128 -9.52 8.16 -3.69
CA TYR A 128 -10.92 8.06 -3.23
C TYR A 128 -11.71 7.00 -4.01
N ASP A 129 -11.44 6.83 -5.31
CA ASP A 129 -11.98 5.72 -6.09
C ASP A 129 -11.54 4.37 -5.52
N ALA A 130 -10.24 4.23 -5.20
CA ALA A 130 -9.70 3.03 -4.58
C ALA A 130 -10.41 2.72 -3.25
N PHE A 131 -10.62 3.76 -2.44
CA PHE A 131 -11.27 3.63 -1.15
C PHE A 131 -12.72 3.14 -1.28
N ALA A 132 -13.48 3.66 -2.25
CA ALA A 132 -14.85 3.21 -2.52
C ALA A 132 -14.92 1.74 -2.95
N HIS A 133 -13.84 1.16 -3.46
CA HIS A 133 -13.75 -0.28 -3.77
C HIS A 133 -13.42 -1.15 -2.55
N THR A 134 -12.84 -0.56 -1.50
CA THR A 134 -12.64 -1.23 -0.23
C THR A 134 -13.86 -1.02 0.66
N ALA A 135 -14.47 -2.09 1.15
CA ALA A 135 -15.50 -2.00 2.19
C ALA A 135 -14.86 -1.57 3.53
N VAL A 136 -14.29 -0.36 3.59
CA VAL A 136 -13.59 0.16 4.77
C VAL A 136 -14.62 0.50 5.83
N ARG A 137 -14.46 -0.08 7.01
CA ARG A 137 -15.08 0.48 8.22
C ARG A 137 -14.25 1.70 8.62
N VAL A 138 -14.67 2.88 8.18
CA VAL A 138 -14.14 4.14 8.73
C VAL A 138 -14.69 4.28 10.14
N ARG A 139 -13.89 4.78 11.08
CA ARG A 139 -14.41 5.13 12.40
C ARG A 139 -15.34 6.32 12.22
N GLU A 140 -16.46 6.37 12.95
CA GLU A 140 -17.49 7.43 12.82
C GLU A 140 -16.98 8.86 13.12
N GLU A 141 -15.72 9.01 13.55
CA GLU A 141 -15.13 10.24 14.08
C GLU A 141 -14.35 11.07 13.02
N ASP A 142 -14.20 10.59 11.78
CA ASP A 142 -13.46 11.30 10.72
C ASP A 142 -14.35 12.32 9.96
N GLU A 143 -13.97 13.60 9.94
CA GLU A 143 -14.77 14.72 9.37
C GLU A 143 -14.98 14.65 7.85
N LEU A 144 -14.20 13.84 7.12
CA LEU A 144 -14.40 13.55 5.71
C LEU A 144 -14.79 12.08 5.57
N ASP A 145 -16.08 11.81 5.43
CA ASP A 145 -16.53 10.50 5.00
C ASP A 145 -16.05 10.29 3.55
N ILE A 146 -14.98 9.50 3.40
CA ILE A 146 -14.38 9.17 2.11
C ILE A 146 -15.39 8.44 1.19
N ASN A 147 -16.50 7.93 1.75
CA ASN A 147 -17.59 7.32 0.98
C ASN A 147 -18.64 8.34 0.50
N ASP A 148 -18.62 9.59 0.97
CA ASP A 148 -19.56 10.61 0.53
C ASP A 148 -19.19 11.08 -0.90
N PRO A 149 -20.10 10.97 -1.89
CA PRO A 149 -19.92 11.55 -3.22
C PRO A 149 -19.51 13.03 -3.19
N LYS A 150 -19.96 13.79 -2.17
CA LYS A 150 -19.59 15.19 -1.97
C LYS A 150 -18.11 15.38 -1.67
N ALA A 151 -17.43 14.37 -1.12
CA ALA A 151 -16.00 14.46 -0.83
C ALA A 151 -15.19 14.64 -2.12
N LYS A 152 -15.54 13.94 -3.21
CA LYS A 152 -14.87 14.11 -4.51
C LYS A 152 -15.15 15.49 -5.13
N GLU A 153 -16.38 15.98 -5.02
CA GLU A 153 -16.74 17.33 -5.47
C GLU A 153 -15.94 18.39 -4.71
N GLU A 154 -15.77 18.21 -3.40
CA GLU A 154 -15.00 19.12 -2.56
C GLU A 154 -13.51 19.11 -2.89
N LEU A 155 -12.92 17.93 -3.14
CA LEU A 155 -11.54 17.80 -3.63
C LEU A 155 -11.34 18.58 -4.93
N GLN A 156 -12.28 18.47 -5.87
CA GLN A 156 -12.23 19.19 -7.14
C GLN A 156 -12.39 20.69 -6.92
N ARG A 157 -13.36 21.12 -6.11
CA ARG A 157 -13.64 22.52 -5.82
C ARG A 157 -12.45 23.23 -5.18
N ARG A 158 -11.74 22.54 -4.29
CA ARG A 158 -10.55 23.05 -3.59
C ARG A 158 -9.23 22.72 -4.30
N ASN A 159 -9.29 21.97 -5.40
CA ASN A 159 -8.14 21.45 -6.13
C ASN A 159 -7.13 20.74 -5.21
N MET A 160 -7.63 19.90 -4.30
CA MET A 160 -6.81 19.18 -3.31
C MET A 160 -6.09 18.00 -3.95
N THR A 161 -4.79 17.92 -3.74
CA THR A 161 -3.92 16.81 -4.13
C THR A 161 -3.95 15.69 -3.10
N PHE A 162 -3.38 14.53 -3.43
CA PHE A 162 -3.25 13.44 -2.47
C PHE A 162 -2.40 13.86 -1.26
N TYR A 163 -1.35 14.68 -1.47
CA TYR A 163 -0.59 15.29 -0.38
C TYR A 163 -1.48 16.13 0.55
N ASP A 164 -2.30 17.02 -0.03
CA ASP A 164 -3.18 17.87 0.78
C ASP A 164 -4.12 17.01 1.62
N VAL A 165 -4.73 15.97 1.04
CA VAL A 165 -5.60 15.04 1.80
C VAL A 165 -4.87 14.44 3.00
N MET A 166 -3.62 13.98 2.83
CA MET A 166 -2.84 13.41 3.93
C MET A 166 -2.49 14.46 5.01
N ASP A 167 -2.22 15.69 4.60
CA ASP A 167 -1.89 16.81 5.51
C ASP A 167 -3.12 17.29 6.31
N TYR A 168 -4.31 17.32 5.70
CA TYR A 168 -5.56 17.70 6.36
C TYR A 168 -6.09 16.67 7.36
N SER A 169 -5.72 15.39 7.22
CA SER A 169 -6.14 14.30 8.13
C SER A 169 -5.18 14.03 9.28
N SER A 170 -4.14 14.86 9.45
CA SER A 170 -3.09 14.71 10.48
C SER A 170 -3.33 15.57 11.73
#